data_AF-A0A1X6MSX5-F1
#
_entry.id   AF-A0A1X6MSX5-F1
#
_cell.length_a   1.000
_cell.length_b   1.000
_cell.length_c   1.000
_cell.angle_alpha   90.00
_cell.angle_beta   90.00
_cell.angle_gamma   90.00
#
_symmetry.space_group_name_H-M   'P 1'
#
loop_
_entity.id
_entity.type
_entity.pdbx_description
1 polymer ?
#
loop_
_entity_poly.entity_id
_entity_poly.type
_entity_poly.pdbx_seq_one_letter_code
_entity_poly.pdbx_strand_id
1 'polypeptide(L)'
;HKFDDVGKPRRIVRPTIKPLIRRPFNPERAEKAKHDIKELALRAHLFKKQQLLDRISDPAPPLIDRIDMQAGPSYKYEPPKPLPDIHFQRTKILLRTSEYNEMFAATADRLEPVFARMEKEEGNLEPEVVAKVRRMGNGFDELYHGLEKKAHRLTNRHWRVIKRDLKRIGHVSFEDLSSHLPEICNELASLNITFKYEV
;
A
#
# COMPACT_ATOMS: atom_id res chain seq x y z
N HIS A 1 -46.29 -4.91 4.07
CA HIS A 1 -45.59 -3.65 3.72
C HIS A 1 -44.75 -3.10 4.87
N LYS A 2 -43.67 -3.77 5.28
CA LYS A 2 -42.72 -3.23 6.30
C LYS A 2 -41.24 -3.51 5.99
N PHE A 3 -40.91 -4.02 4.80
CA PHE A 3 -39.53 -4.45 4.49
C PHE A 3 -39.03 -4.01 3.11
N ASP A 4 -39.52 -2.88 2.58
CA ASP A 4 -39.16 -2.41 1.23
C ASP A 4 -37.88 -1.53 1.19
N ASP A 5 -37.22 -1.29 2.34
CA ASP A 5 -36.10 -0.33 2.44
C ASP A 5 -34.79 -0.92 3.02
N VAL A 6 -34.68 -2.24 3.18
CA VAL A 6 -33.43 -2.87 3.63
C VAL A 6 -32.53 -3.12 2.42
N GLY A 7 -31.69 -2.13 2.06
CA GLY A 7 -30.67 -2.31 1.02
C GLY A 7 -30.30 -1.06 0.22
N LYS A 8 -30.98 0.09 0.42
CA LYS A 8 -30.57 1.33 -0.26
C LYS A 8 -29.22 1.80 0.29
N PRO A 9 -28.21 2.04 -0.55
CA PRO A 9 -26.92 2.55 -0.10
C PRO A 9 -27.15 3.89 0.60
N ARG A 10 -26.75 4.00 1.88
CA ARG A 10 -26.75 5.27 2.60
C ARG A 10 -25.88 6.25 1.79
N ARG A 11 -26.50 7.28 1.23
CA ARG A 11 -25.80 8.37 0.55
C ARG A 11 -24.92 9.07 1.57
N ILE A 12 -23.63 8.75 1.59
CA ILE A 12 -22.65 9.46 2.41
C ILE A 12 -22.47 10.83 1.77
N VAL A 13 -23.09 11.85 2.36
CA VAL A 13 -22.88 13.24 1.97
C VAL A 13 -21.41 13.55 2.24
N ARG A 14 -20.61 13.68 1.18
CA ARG A 14 -19.22 14.13 1.32
C ARG A 14 -19.25 15.53 1.95
N PRO A 15 -18.56 15.78 3.06
CA PRO A 15 -18.55 17.10 3.66
C PRO A 15 -17.98 18.08 2.64
N THR A 16 -18.76 19.11 2.32
CA THR A 16 -18.28 20.24 1.51
C THR A 16 -17.15 20.89 2.29
N ILE A 17 -15.92 20.77 1.79
CA ILE A 17 -14.76 21.43 2.37
C ILE A 17 -14.99 22.94 2.18
N LYS A 18 -15.43 23.61 3.25
CA LYS A 18 -15.50 25.07 3.25
C LYS A 18 -14.08 25.59 3.02
N PRO A 19 -13.87 26.57 2.12
CA PRO A 19 -12.55 27.16 1.95
C PRO A 19 -12.07 27.69 3.30
N LEU A 20 -10.81 27.39 3.63
CA LEU A 20 -10.19 27.82 4.87
C LEU A 20 -10.17 29.36 4.88
N ILE A 21 -11.07 29.98 5.64
CA ILE A 21 -11.07 31.44 5.81
C ILE A 21 -9.79 31.78 6.56
N ARG A 22 -8.77 32.22 5.82
CA ARG A 22 -7.52 32.71 6.40
C ARG A 22 -7.87 33.94 7.23
N ARG A 23 -7.86 33.80 8.57
CA ARG A 23 -7.89 34.97 9.45
C ARG A 23 -6.65 35.82 9.13
N PRO A 24 -6.79 37.14 8.97
CA PRO A 24 -5.65 38.01 8.73
C PRO A 24 -4.66 37.89 9.91
N PHE A 25 -3.37 37.93 9.59
CA PHE A 25 -2.31 37.88 10.58
C PHE A 25 -2.43 39.10 11.50
N ASN A 26 -2.53 38.86 12.81
CA ASN A 26 -2.56 39.92 13.82
C ASN A 26 -1.16 40.03 14.44
N PRO A 27 -0.39 41.10 14.16
CA PRO A 27 0.98 41.25 14.62
C PRO A 27 1.08 41.41 16.15
N GLU A 28 0.10 42.06 16.79
CA GLU A 28 0.07 42.22 18.25
C GLU A 28 -0.08 40.87 18.95
N ARG A 29 -0.92 39.99 18.38
CA ARG A 29 -1.09 38.63 18.90
C ARG A 29 0.18 37.80 18.74
N ALA A 30 0.92 38.00 17.66
CA ALA A 30 2.18 37.30 17.43
C ALA A 30 3.28 37.74 18.41
N GLU A 31 3.38 39.05 18.69
CA GLU A 31 4.32 39.57 19.69
C GLU A 31 3.97 39.14 21.11
N LYS A 32 2.67 39.14 21.46
CA LYS A 32 2.21 38.59 22.75
C LYS A 32 2.58 37.12 22.90
N ALA A 33 2.37 36.31 21.86
CA ALA A 33 2.73 34.89 21.88
C ALA A 33 4.25 34.69 22.07
N LYS A 34 5.10 35.52 21.46
CA LYS A 34 6.55 35.48 21.68
C LYS A 34 6.92 35.81 23.12
N HIS A 35 6.24 36.77 23.74
CA HIS A 35 6.45 37.12 25.14
C HIS A 35 6.02 35.98 26.07
N ASP A 36 4.83 35.41 25.86
CA ASP A 36 4.30 34.30 26.66
C ASP A 36 5.21 33.06 26.59
N ILE A 37 5.78 32.76 25.41
CA ILE A 37 6.75 31.66 25.24
C ILE A 37 8.02 31.90 26.07
N LYS A 38 8.55 33.13 26.07
CA LYS A 38 9.74 33.46 26.86
C LYS A 38 9.47 33.38 28.36
N GLU A 39 8.32 33.87 28.81
CA GLU A 39 7.92 33.80 30.21
C GLU A 39 7.74 32.34 30.67
N LEU A 40 7.11 31.50 29.85
CA LEU A 40 6.95 30.08 30.14
C LEU A 40 8.30 29.36 30.26
N ALA A 41 9.25 29.66 29.38
CA ALA A 41 10.60 29.10 29.43
C ALA A 41 11.33 29.48 30.72
N LEU A 42 11.21 30.74 31.16
CA LEU A 42 11.78 31.20 32.42
C LEU A 42 11.15 30.50 33.63
N ARG A 43 9.83 30.36 33.66
CA ARG A 43 9.12 29.63 34.73
C ARG A 43 9.55 28.17 34.81
N ALA A 44 9.68 27.49 33.67
CA ALA A 44 10.14 26.10 33.63
C ALA A 44 11.57 25.95 34.16
N HIS A 45 12.45 26.91 33.84
CA HIS A 45 13.82 26.93 34.34
C HIS A 45 13.86 27.13 35.87
N LEU A 46 13.10 28.10 36.39
CA LEU A 46 13.00 28.36 37.82
C LEU A 46 12.43 27.16 38.57
N PHE A 47 11.38 26.52 38.03
CA PHE A 47 10.78 25.32 38.61
C PHE A 47 11.76 24.14 38.68
N LYS A 48 12.56 23.91 37.62
CA LYS A 48 13.64 22.92 37.64
C LYS A 48 14.68 23.22 38.71
N LYS A 49 15.08 24.48 38.83
CA LYS A 49 16.05 24.91 39.85
C LYS A 49 15.50 24.65 41.26
N GLN A 50 14.22 24.95 41.48
CA GLN A 50 13.56 24.69 42.76
C GLN A 50 13.50 23.19 43.06
N GLN A 51 13.08 22.35 42.11
CA GLN A 51 13.09 20.90 42.29
C GLN A 51 14.48 20.33 42.62
N LEU A 52 15.54 20.90 42.04
CA LEU A 52 16.91 20.49 42.36
C LEU A 52 17.29 20.89 43.77
N LEU A 53 16.93 22.10 44.22
CA LEU A 53 17.17 22.55 45.59
C LEU A 53 16.42 21.69 46.60
N ASP A 54 15.16 21.37 46.32
CA ASP A 54 14.34 20.52 47.18
C ASP A 54 14.95 19.10 47.30
N ARG A 55 15.48 18.55 46.20
CA ARG A 55 16.19 17.24 46.20
C ARG A 55 17.53 17.25 46.92
N ILE A 56 18.19 18.40 47.03
CA ILE A 56 19.44 18.54 47.79
C ILE A 56 19.12 18.71 49.28
N SER A 57 18.04 19.42 49.60
CA SER A 57 17.63 19.68 50.98
C SER A 57 16.98 18.47 51.65
N ASP A 58 16.30 17.62 50.89
CA ASP A 58 15.76 16.33 51.33
C ASP A 58 16.19 15.24 50.33
N PRO A 59 17.42 14.70 50.48
CA PRO A 59 17.93 13.71 49.56
C PRO A 59 17.10 12.44 49.67
N ALA A 60 16.63 11.99 48.52
CA ALA A 60 16.05 10.67 48.36
C ALA A 60 16.93 9.60 49.05
N PRO A 61 16.33 8.63 49.77
CA PRO A 61 17.07 7.49 50.29
C PRO A 61 17.88 6.82 49.18
N PRO A 62 19.09 6.31 49.47
CA PRO A 62 19.94 5.68 48.47
C PRO A 62 19.20 4.50 47.80
N LEU A 63 19.58 4.21 46.55
CA LEU A 63 18.93 3.20 45.71
C LEU A 63 18.83 1.83 46.40
N ILE A 64 19.82 1.47 47.22
CA ILE A 64 19.84 0.21 47.98
C ILE A 64 18.68 0.14 48.98
N ASP A 65 18.40 1.23 49.70
CA ASP A 65 17.33 1.30 50.70
C ASP A 65 15.93 1.35 50.04
N ARG A 66 15.86 1.66 48.74
CA ARG A 66 14.62 1.68 47.96
C ARG A 66 14.23 0.32 47.39
N ILE A 67 15.19 -0.60 47.26
CA ILE A 67 14.93 -1.95 46.70
C ILE A 67 14.14 -2.79 47.71
N ASP A 68 14.41 -2.64 49.00
CA ASP A 68 13.71 -3.39 50.07
C ASP A 68 12.26 -2.94 50.28
N MET A 69 11.90 -1.71 49.87
CA MET A 69 10.54 -1.18 50.04
C MET A 69 9.55 -1.59 48.93
N GLN A 70 9.98 -2.33 47.90
CA GLN A 70 9.10 -2.69 46.78
C GLN A 70 8.77 -4.18 46.69
N ALA A 71 8.53 -4.82 47.83
CA ALA A 71 7.64 -5.98 47.87
C ALA A 71 6.17 -5.50 47.86
N GLY A 72 5.78 -4.77 46.81
CA GLY A 72 4.36 -4.64 46.48
C GLY A 72 3.76 -6.03 46.25
N PRO A 73 2.43 -6.22 46.37
CA PRO A 73 1.82 -7.54 46.19
C PRO A 73 2.33 -8.16 44.90
N SER A 74 2.95 -9.34 45.00
CA SER A 74 3.44 -10.11 43.86
C SER A 74 2.24 -10.50 43.00
N TYR A 75 1.85 -9.63 42.08
CA TYR A 75 0.91 -10.00 41.04
C TYR A 75 1.67 -10.90 40.08
N LYS A 76 1.17 -12.11 39.85
CA LYS A 76 1.63 -12.95 38.75
C LYS A 76 1.48 -12.12 37.47
N TYR A 77 2.59 -11.84 36.81
CA TYR A 77 2.57 -11.19 35.51
C TYR A 77 1.95 -12.18 34.52
N GLU A 78 0.69 -11.93 34.14
CA GLU A 78 0.10 -12.56 32.98
C GLU A 78 0.40 -11.67 31.77
N PRO A 79 1.14 -12.17 30.75
CA PRO A 79 1.36 -11.41 29.53
C PRO A 79 0.01 -10.99 28.94
N PRO A 80 -0.15 -9.74 28.49
CA PRO A 80 -1.37 -9.34 27.80
C PRO A 80 -1.56 -10.24 26.57
N LYS A 81 -2.83 -10.58 26.28
CA LYS A 81 -3.17 -11.35 25.09
C LYS A 81 -2.53 -10.69 23.87
N PRO A 82 -1.96 -11.47 22.94
CA PRO A 82 -1.36 -10.92 21.74
C PRO A 82 -2.40 -10.06 21.01
N LEU A 83 -1.92 -8.96 20.44
CA LEU A 83 -2.78 -8.10 19.63
C LEU A 83 -3.45 -8.96 18.55
N PRO A 84 -4.73 -8.70 18.23
CA PRO A 84 -5.37 -9.35 17.08
C PRO A 84 -4.52 -9.08 15.83
N ASP A 85 -4.60 -9.94 14.83
CA ASP A 85 -3.84 -9.76 13.59
C ASP A 85 -4.29 -8.49 12.84
N ILE A 86 -3.62 -7.37 13.12
CA ILE A 86 -3.96 -6.06 12.56
C ILE A 86 -3.15 -5.86 11.28
N HIS A 87 -3.76 -6.15 10.14
CA HIS A 87 -3.13 -5.85 8.85
C HIS A 87 -3.37 -4.39 8.45
N PHE A 88 -2.31 -3.60 8.37
CA PHE A 88 -2.37 -2.29 7.75
C PHE A 88 -2.59 -2.45 6.24
N GLN A 89 -3.52 -1.66 5.69
CA GLN A 89 -3.87 -1.71 4.26
C GLN A 89 -2.63 -1.55 3.36
N ARG A 90 -1.66 -0.72 3.77
CA ARG A 90 -0.38 -0.55 3.06
C ARG A 90 0.43 -1.85 3.03
N THR A 91 0.58 -2.53 4.16
CA THR A 91 1.29 -3.81 4.26
C THR A 91 0.62 -4.87 3.38
N LYS A 92 -0.71 -4.93 3.37
CA LYS A 92 -1.47 -5.85 2.50
C LYS A 92 -1.24 -5.58 1.01
N ILE A 93 -1.19 -4.31 0.60
CA ILE A 93 -0.92 -3.95 -0.80
C ILE A 93 0.52 -4.31 -1.16
N LEU A 94 1.49 -4.00 -0.30
CA LEU A 94 2.91 -4.33 -0.54
C LEU A 94 3.13 -5.84 -0.71
N LEU A 95 2.61 -6.65 0.22
CA LEU A 95 2.72 -8.11 0.14
C LEU A 95 2.08 -8.64 -1.15
N ARG A 96 0.88 -8.19 -1.48
CA ARG A 96 0.20 -8.61 -2.71
C ARG A 96 0.96 -8.17 -3.97
N THR A 97 1.53 -6.98 -3.99
CA THR A 97 2.36 -6.54 -5.13
C THR A 97 3.58 -7.42 -5.29
N SER A 98 4.26 -7.78 -4.20
CA SER A 98 5.40 -8.71 -4.22
C SER A 98 5.01 -10.07 -4.80
N GLU A 99 3.93 -10.69 -4.30
CA GLU A 99 3.43 -11.98 -4.80
C GLU A 99 3.08 -11.93 -6.30
N TYR A 100 2.50 -10.82 -6.76
CA TYR A 100 2.12 -10.70 -8.17
C TYR A 100 3.32 -10.40 -9.06
N ASN A 101 4.31 -9.65 -8.59
CA ASN A 101 5.54 -9.41 -9.34
C ASN A 101 6.25 -10.71 -9.72
N GLU A 102 6.27 -11.72 -8.84
CA GLU A 102 6.82 -13.04 -9.17
C GLU A 102 6.06 -13.72 -10.33
N MET A 103 4.72 -13.64 -10.31
CA MET A 103 3.89 -14.19 -11.39
C MET A 103 4.07 -13.41 -12.70
N PHE A 104 4.21 -12.10 -12.64
CA PHE A 104 4.52 -11.27 -13.81
C PHE A 104 5.89 -11.61 -14.38
N ALA A 105 6.94 -11.65 -13.56
CA ALA A 105 8.29 -12.01 -14.00
C ALA A 105 8.30 -13.37 -14.73
N ALA A 106 7.71 -14.40 -14.11
CA ALA A 106 7.62 -15.72 -14.73
C ALA A 106 6.82 -15.73 -16.05
N THR A 107 5.83 -14.85 -16.18
CA THR A 107 5.07 -14.71 -17.43
C THR A 107 5.87 -13.94 -18.49
N ALA A 108 6.64 -12.92 -18.08
CA ALA A 108 7.51 -12.14 -18.95
C ALA A 108 8.60 -13.03 -19.57
N ASP A 109 9.30 -13.82 -18.74
CA ASP A 109 10.34 -14.74 -19.18
C ASP A 109 9.83 -15.73 -20.24
N ARG A 110 8.56 -16.13 -20.14
CA ARG A 110 7.92 -17.03 -21.12
C ARG A 110 7.50 -16.31 -22.41
N LEU A 111 7.07 -15.05 -22.32
CA LEU A 111 6.59 -14.27 -23.47
C LEU A 111 7.73 -13.62 -24.26
N GLU A 112 8.85 -13.30 -23.62
CA GLU A 112 10.03 -12.68 -24.25
C GLU A 112 10.47 -13.39 -25.55
N PRO A 113 10.69 -14.73 -25.57
CA PRO A 113 11.10 -15.41 -26.80
C PRO A 113 10.02 -15.38 -27.90
N VAL A 114 8.73 -15.32 -27.51
CA VAL A 114 7.61 -15.23 -28.46
C VAL A 114 7.67 -13.88 -29.19
N PHE A 115 7.75 -12.78 -28.43
CA PHE A 115 7.82 -11.44 -29.01
C PHE A 115 9.09 -11.25 -29.86
N ALA A 116 10.24 -11.72 -29.38
CA ALA A 116 11.50 -11.62 -30.11
C ALA A 116 11.47 -12.35 -31.48
N ARG A 117 10.70 -13.44 -31.60
CA ARG A 117 10.49 -14.13 -32.89
C ARG A 117 9.42 -13.47 -33.74
N MET A 118 8.32 -13.02 -33.14
CA MET A 118 7.29 -12.29 -33.86
C MET A 118 7.85 -11.06 -34.58
N GLU A 119 8.82 -10.37 -34.00
CA GLU A 119 9.50 -9.24 -34.66
C GLU A 119 10.34 -9.65 -35.88
N LYS A 120 10.91 -10.86 -35.88
CA LYS A 120 11.72 -11.38 -37.00
C LYS A 120 10.87 -11.99 -38.11
N GLU A 121 9.72 -12.56 -37.77
CA GLU A 121 8.85 -13.34 -38.67
C GLU A 121 7.52 -12.63 -38.94
N GLU A 122 7.42 -11.32 -38.70
CA GLU A 122 6.17 -10.55 -38.78
C GLU A 122 5.45 -10.69 -40.13
N GLY A 123 6.19 -10.87 -41.22
CA GLY A 123 5.64 -11.07 -42.57
C GLY A 123 4.96 -12.43 -42.81
N ASN A 124 5.18 -13.43 -41.95
CA ASN A 124 4.61 -14.77 -42.06
C ASN A 124 3.36 -14.99 -41.19
N LEU A 125 3.03 -14.00 -40.36
CA LEU A 125 1.93 -14.07 -39.41
C LEU A 125 0.74 -13.24 -39.88
N GLU A 126 -0.47 -13.65 -39.48
CA GLU A 126 -1.67 -12.92 -39.82
C GLU A 126 -1.69 -11.54 -39.11
N PRO A 127 -1.85 -10.42 -39.83
CA PRO A 127 -1.69 -9.09 -39.25
C PRO A 127 -2.64 -8.80 -38.08
N GLU A 128 -3.87 -9.33 -38.11
CA GLU A 128 -4.84 -9.11 -37.03
C GLU A 128 -4.41 -9.80 -35.73
N VAL A 129 -3.90 -11.02 -35.84
CA VAL A 129 -3.37 -11.82 -34.72
C VAL A 129 -2.17 -11.11 -34.09
N VAL A 130 -1.21 -10.67 -34.90
CA VAL A 130 -0.04 -9.90 -34.43
C VAL A 130 -0.49 -8.64 -33.67
N ALA A 131 -1.45 -7.90 -34.22
CA ALA A 131 -1.97 -6.69 -33.58
C ALA A 131 -2.68 -6.97 -32.24
N LYS A 132 -3.36 -8.12 -32.10
CA LYS A 132 -3.99 -8.53 -30.82
C LYS A 132 -2.93 -8.90 -29.79
N VAL A 133 -1.95 -9.74 -30.16
CA VAL A 133 -0.88 -10.18 -29.25
C VAL A 133 0.00 -9.01 -28.82
N ARG A 134 0.36 -8.09 -29.73
CA ARG A 134 1.08 -6.85 -29.37
C ARG A 134 0.30 -5.96 -28.41
N ARG A 135 -1.01 -5.79 -28.62
CA ARG A 135 -1.85 -5.03 -27.68
C ARG A 135 -1.90 -5.66 -26.30
N MET A 136 -1.95 -7.00 -26.23
CA MET A 136 -1.84 -7.74 -24.97
C MET A 136 -0.48 -7.50 -24.31
N GLY A 137 0.62 -7.66 -25.05
CA GLY A 137 2.00 -7.43 -24.57
C GLY A 137 2.22 -6.01 -24.04
N ASN A 138 1.83 -5.00 -24.80
CA ASN A 138 1.94 -3.60 -24.38
C ASN A 138 1.16 -3.34 -23.07
N GLY A 139 -0.05 -3.90 -22.96
CA GLY A 139 -0.84 -3.79 -21.74
C GLY A 139 -0.21 -4.52 -20.56
N PHE A 140 0.41 -5.67 -20.81
CA PHE A 140 1.15 -6.44 -19.81
C PHE A 140 2.33 -5.63 -19.27
N ASP A 141 3.17 -5.06 -20.14
CA ASP A 141 4.33 -4.26 -19.75
C ASP A 141 3.92 -2.99 -18.99
N GLU A 142 2.87 -2.29 -19.45
CA GLU A 142 2.36 -1.09 -18.80
C GLU A 142 1.81 -1.38 -17.39
N LEU A 143 1.25 -2.58 -17.18
CA LEU A 143 0.79 -3.00 -15.88
C LEU A 143 1.95 -3.48 -15.00
N TYR A 144 2.88 -4.27 -15.54
CA TYR A 144 3.99 -4.85 -14.80
C TYR A 144 4.93 -3.76 -14.27
N HIS A 145 5.45 -2.89 -15.14
CA HIS A 145 6.31 -1.79 -14.74
C HIS A 145 5.57 -0.68 -13.95
N GLY A 146 4.24 -0.63 -14.11
CA GLY A 146 3.37 0.30 -13.38
C GLY A 146 2.77 -0.26 -12.10
N LEU A 147 3.06 -1.51 -11.72
CA LEU A 147 2.24 -2.25 -10.76
C LEU A 147 2.22 -1.57 -9.39
N GLU A 148 3.38 -1.18 -8.86
CA GLU A 148 3.47 -0.53 -7.54
C GLU A 148 2.64 0.76 -7.45
N LYS A 149 2.68 1.57 -8.52
CA LYS A 149 1.94 2.84 -8.62
C LYS A 149 0.44 2.60 -8.75
N LYS A 150 0.04 1.58 -9.52
CA LYS A 150 -1.37 1.24 -9.79
C LYS A 150 -2.00 0.40 -8.66
N ALA A 151 -1.21 -0.35 -7.90
CA ALA A 151 -1.65 -1.34 -6.92
C ALA A 151 -2.62 -0.78 -5.88
N HIS A 152 -2.41 0.47 -5.45
CA HIS A 152 -3.27 1.14 -4.47
C HIS A 152 -4.68 1.40 -4.97
N ARG A 153 -4.88 1.41 -6.29
CA ARG A 153 -6.15 1.67 -6.94
C ARG A 153 -6.82 0.39 -7.46
N LEU A 154 -6.11 -0.74 -7.42
CA LEU A 154 -6.64 -2.04 -7.84
C LEU A 154 -7.55 -2.63 -6.76
N THR A 155 -8.78 -2.95 -7.16
CA THR A 155 -9.73 -3.67 -6.29
C THR A 155 -9.38 -5.15 -6.17
N ASN A 156 -9.91 -5.83 -5.15
CA ASN A 156 -9.78 -7.30 -5.03
C ASN A 156 -10.25 -8.04 -6.30
N ARG A 157 -11.24 -7.50 -7.02
CA ARG A 157 -11.70 -8.06 -8.30
C ARG A 157 -10.62 -7.95 -9.36
N HIS A 158 -9.99 -6.77 -9.51
CA HIS A 158 -8.92 -6.57 -10.50
C HIS A 158 -7.77 -7.54 -10.27
N TRP A 159 -7.31 -7.69 -9.01
CA TRP A 159 -6.27 -8.67 -8.67
C TRP A 159 -6.63 -10.10 -9.08
N ARG A 160 -7.87 -10.55 -8.84
CA ARG A 160 -8.31 -11.89 -9.26
C ARG A 160 -8.33 -12.06 -10.78
N VAL A 161 -8.72 -11.02 -11.52
CA VAL A 161 -8.74 -11.05 -12.99
C VAL A 161 -7.31 -11.14 -13.51
N ILE A 162 -6.41 -10.27 -13.03
CA ILE A 162 -4.98 -10.31 -13.37
C ILE A 162 -4.40 -11.71 -13.13
N LYS A 163 -4.64 -12.29 -11.95
CA LYS A 163 -4.14 -13.64 -11.63
C LYS A 163 -4.69 -14.70 -12.58
N ARG A 164 -5.96 -14.59 -12.97
CA ARG A 164 -6.57 -15.52 -13.92
C ARG A 164 -5.95 -15.39 -15.31
N ASP A 165 -5.73 -14.16 -15.76
CA ASP A 165 -5.19 -13.88 -17.08
C ASP A 165 -3.72 -14.33 -17.18
N LEU A 166 -2.90 -14.04 -16.16
CA LEU A 166 -1.53 -14.57 -16.07
C LEU A 166 -1.50 -16.09 -16.11
N LYS A 167 -2.41 -16.76 -15.39
CA LYS A 167 -2.54 -18.23 -15.45
C LYS A 167 -2.95 -18.73 -16.82
N ARG A 168 -3.90 -18.06 -17.48
CA ARG A 168 -4.34 -18.42 -18.83
C ARG A 168 -3.20 -18.35 -19.84
N ILE A 169 -2.39 -17.29 -19.77
CA ILE A 169 -1.16 -17.19 -20.57
C ILE A 169 -0.21 -18.34 -20.22
N GLY A 170 -0.04 -18.64 -18.92
CA GLY A 170 0.80 -19.75 -18.47
C GLY A 170 0.33 -21.14 -18.91
N HIS A 171 -0.93 -21.30 -19.32
CA HIS A 171 -1.47 -22.56 -19.85
C HIS A 171 -1.24 -22.75 -21.35
N VAL A 172 -0.87 -21.70 -22.08
CA VAL A 172 -0.50 -21.82 -23.50
C VAL A 172 0.84 -22.57 -23.57
N SER A 173 0.87 -23.61 -24.41
CA SER A 173 2.12 -24.36 -24.64
C SER A 173 3.03 -23.53 -25.53
N PHE A 174 4.29 -23.38 -25.12
CA PHE A 174 5.33 -22.74 -25.92
C PHE A 174 6.39 -23.76 -26.39
N GLU A 175 6.03 -25.04 -26.35
CA GLU A 175 6.85 -26.12 -26.91
C GLU A 175 7.04 -25.90 -28.42
N ASP A 176 8.26 -26.16 -28.90
CA ASP A 176 8.62 -26.03 -30.31
C ASP A 176 8.21 -24.70 -30.95
N LEU A 177 8.46 -23.59 -30.23
CA LEU A 177 8.16 -22.21 -30.65
C LEU A 177 8.60 -21.89 -32.09
N SER A 178 9.67 -22.53 -32.59
CA SER A 178 10.14 -22.35 -33.97
C SER A 178 9.17 -22.85 -35.03
N SER A 179 8.49 -23.95 -34.75
CA SER A 179 7.65 -24.65 -35.72
C SER A 179 6.19 -24.23 -35.59
N HIS A 180 5.79 -23.75 -34.40
CA HIS A 180 4.39 -23.49 -34.06
C HIS A 180 4.11 -22.03 -33.66
N LEU A 181 4.95 -21.09 -34.08
CA LEU A 181 4.75 -19.66 -33.79
C LEU A 181 3.36 -19.15 -34.21
N PRO A 182 2.83 -19.49 -35.40
CA PRO A 182 1.49 -19.04 -35.81
C PRO A 182 0.39 -19.59 -34.91
N GLU A 183 0.44 -20.86 -34.52
CA GLU A 183 -0.53 -21.49 -33.63
C GLU A 183 -0.48 -20.86 -32.24
N ILE A 184 0.71 -20.65 -31.69
CA ILE A 184 0.91 -20.01 -30.39
C ILE A 184 0.36 -18.57 -30.40
N CYS A 185 0.64 -17.80 -31.45
CA CYS A 185 0.12 -16.44 -31.59
C CYS A 185 -1.42 -16.42 -31.68
N ASN A 186 -2.01 -17.38 -32.40
CA ASN A 186 -3.45 -17.53 -32.48
C ASN A 186 -4.07 -17.89 -31.13
N GLU A 187 -3.47 -18.83 -30.39
CA GLU A 187 -3.92 -19.18 -29.04
C GLU A 187 -3.86 -17.96 -28.12
N LEU A 188 -2.75 -17.22 -28.11
CA LEU A 188 -2.62 -15.99 -27.33
C LEU A 188 -3.64 -14.92 -27.73
N ALA A 189 -3.87 -14.72 -29.03
CA ALA A 189 -4.88 -13.78 -29.52
C ALA A 189 -6.30 -14.21 -29.11
N SER A 190 -6.59 -15.51 -29.10
CA SER A 190 -7.91 -16.06 -28.72
C SER A 190 -8.26 -15.82 -27.26
N LEU A 191 -7.26 -15.66 -26.38
CA LEU A 191 -7.48 -15.36 -24.97
C LEU A 191 -8.20 -14.01 -24.76
N ASN A 192 -8.12 -13.10 -25.74
CA ASN A 192 -8.75 -11.76 -25.73
C ASN A 192 -8.46 -10.99 -24.42
N ILE A 193 -7.24 -11.12 -23.91
CA ILE A 193 -6.82 -10.47 -22.67
C ILE A 193 -6.47 -9.00 -22.96
N THR A 194 -7.08 -8.10 -22.20
CA THR A 194 -6.72 -6.69 -22.18
C THR A 194 -6.35 -6.29 -20.76
N PHE A 195 -5.08 -5.97 -20.51
CA PHE A 195 -4.60 -5.47 -19.22
C PHE A 195 -5.00 -4.01 -18.93
N LYS A 196 -6.03 -3.50 -19.62
CA LYS A 196 -6.65 -2.20 -19.36
C LYS A 196 -7.64 -2.32 -18.22
N TYR A 197 -7.14 -2.22 -17.00
CA TYR A 197 -8.00 -2.09 -15.84
C TYR A 197 -8.26 -0.61 -15.62
N GLU A 198 -9.48 -0.15 -15.97
CA GLU A 198 -9.93 1.18 -15.61
C GLU A 198 -9.87 1.33 -14.08
N VAL A 199 -9.32 2.46 -13.67
CA VAL A 199 -9.01 2.81 -12.30
C VAL A 199 -9.64 4.15 -11.99
#